data_AF-A0A536VQT4-F1
#
_entry.id   AF-A0A536VQT4-F1
#
_cell.length_a   1.000
_cell.length_b   1.000
_cell.length_c   1.000
_cell.angle_alpha   90.00
_cell.angle_beta   90.00
_cell.angle_gamma   90.00
#
_symmetry.space_group_name_H-M   'P 1'
#
loop_
_entity.id
_entity.type
_entity.pdbx_description
1 polymer ?
#
loop_
_entity_poly.entity_id
_entity_poly.type
_entity_poly.pdbx_seq_one_letter_code
_entity_poly.pdbx_strand_id
1 'polypeptide(L)'
;MSRVSSSRAVTEPNPADAWVVAIGLDAEPASSPDIHFDVCPTWLELAIRHLSDAQVAQGARIETWRDADEHSKTGALEWEFAASLQAIVTSAIAVDALYAVVQTRVNLPQSLIDEWRDKRTPRYIQISEVLARAFSLEPKNVSSVRQTLAEIFRFRDLAVDPSAKMDAQILHPELGVGVEWRFVYFRCESALLIVKATLRLVAELAAAGKPKDADLQKYLDALWSSVEPLKNANALRAQAPDGPTNVHQA
;
A
#
# COMPACT_ATOMS: atom_id res chain seq x y z
N MET A 1 -4.04 -10.96 -36.24
CA MET A 1 -3.28 -10.69 -35.00
C MET A 1 -4.21 -10.95 -33.83
N SER A 2 -3.96 -12.00 -33.04
CA SER A 2 -4.76 -12.32 -31.85
C SER A 2 -4.51 -11.26 -30.77
N ARG A 3 -5.56 -10.56 -30.36
CA ARG A 3 -5.51 -9.66 -29.21
C ARG A 3 -5.60 -10.50 -27.94
N VAL A 4 -4.64 -10.32 -27.02
CA VAL A 4 -4.77 -10.82 -25.65
C VAL A 4 -5.73 -9.88 -24.94
N SER A 5 -6.96 -10.32 -24.70
CA SER A 5 -7.91 -9.57 -23.89
C SER A 5 -7.57 -9.77 -22.41
N SER A 6 -7.23 -8.69 -21.72
CA SER A 6 -7.08 -8.67 -20.26
C SER A 6 -8.33 -8.08 -19.63
N SER A 7 -8.81 -8.70 -18.55
CA SER A 7 -9.94 -8.18 -17.75
C SER A 7 -9.62 -6.89 -17.00
N ARG A 8 -8.35 -6.43 -17.01
CA ARG A 8 -7.86 -5.22 -16.31
C ARG A 8 -7.78 -3.96 -17.19
N ALA A 9 -8.32 -4.01 -18.40
CA ALA A 9 -8.31 -2.88 -19.34
C ALA A 9 -9.45 -1.88 -19.04
N VAL A 10 -9.12 -0.61 -18.84
CA VAL A 10 -10.09 0.49 -18.61
C VAL A 10 -10.04 1.50 -19.77
N THR A 11 -11.16 2.16 -20.08
CA THR A 11 -11.28 3.15 -21.17
C THR A 11 -11.65 4.54 -20.61
N GLU A 12 -10.97 5.61 -21.04
CA GLU A 12 -11.22 7.00 -20.60
C GLU A 12 -11.32 8.00 -21.77
N PRO A 13 -11.95 9.18 -21.58
CA PRO A 13 -11.86 10.32 -22.50
C PRO A 13 -10.69 11.27 -22.15
N ASN A 14 -9.99 11.73 -23.18
CA ASN A 14 -8.69 12.42 -23.16
C ASN A 14 -8.76 13.93 -22.79
N PRO A 15 -7.98 14.43 -21.81
CA PRO A 15 -7.51 15.81 -21.75
C PRO A 15 -6.04 15.90 -22.23
N ALA A 16 -5.84 16.58 -23.35
CA ALA A 16 -4.57 16.64 -24.07
C ALA A 16 -3.39 17.28 -23.30
N ASP A 17 -2.20 16.83 -23.69
CA ASP A 17 -0.85 17.38 -23.52
C ASP A 17 -0.11 17.17 -22.19
N ALA A 18 0.67 16.08 -22.12
CA ALA A 18 1.77 15.93 -21.17
C ALA A 18 3.00 15.21 -21.79
N TRP A 19 3.95 16.02 -22.26
CA TRP A 19 5.42 15.82 -22.28
C TRP A 19 5.94 14.38 -22.22
N VAL A 20 6.27 13.83 -23.39
CA VAL A 20 7.00 12.56 -23.53
C VAL A 20 8.51 12.81 -23.47
N VAL A 21 9.17 12.35 -22.40
CA VAL A 21 10.62 12.12 -22.43
C VAL A 21 10.85 10.74 -23.01
N ALA A 22 11.26 10.69 -24.27
CA ALA A 22 11.48 9.45 -25.00
C ALA A 22 12.75 8.72 -24.49
N ILE A 23 12.58 7.56 -23.87
CA ILE A 23 13.63 6.54 -23.81
C ILE A 23 13.32 5.52 -24.91
N GLY A 24 13.90 5.77 -26.09
CA GLY A 24 14.20 4.81 -27.16
C GLY A 24 13.11 3.82 -27.59
N LEU A 25 12.28 4.22 -28.56
CA LEU A 25 11.89 3.48 -29.78
C LEU A 25 10.84 4.34 -30.49
N ASP A 26 11.24 4.98 -31.59
CA ASP A 26 10.37 5.81 -32.43
C ASP A 26 9.30 4.94 -33.09
N ALA A 27 8.15 4.81 -32.42
CA ALA A 27 6.91 4.36 -33.02
C ALA A 27 5.90 5.49 -32.87
N GLU A 28 5.47 6.06 -34.00
CA GLU A 28 4.33 6.97 -34.09
C GLU A 28 3.14 6.34 -33.33
N PRO A 29 2.57 7.00 -32.31
CA PRO A 29 1.45 6.45 -31.58
C PRO A 29 0.23 6.39 -32.51
N ALA A 30 -0.10 5.18 -32.96
CA ALA A 30 -1.37 4.92 -33.63
C ALA A 30 -2.49 5.39 -32.69
N SER A 31 -3.42 6.21 -33.18
CA SER A 31 -4.61 6.67 -32.47
C SER A 31 -5.50 5.47 -32.11
N SER A 32 -5.13 4.83 -31.02
CA SER A 32 -5.80 3.74 -30.36
C SER A 32 -6.59 4.36 -29.20
N PRO A 33 -7.75 3.83 -28.80
CA PRO A 33 -8.27 4.16 -27.49
C PRO A 33 -7.17 3.86 -26.46
N ASP A 34 -6.84 4.82 -25.59
CA ASP A 34 -5.85 4.64 -24.54
C ASP A 34 -6.35 3.55 -23.59
N ILE A 35 -5.87 2.32 -23.79
CA ILE A 35 -6.12 1.20 -22.90
C ILE A 35 -5.11 1.34 -21.77
N HIS A 36 -5.57 1.86 -20.64
CA HIS A 36 -4.74 1.90 -19.44
C HIS A 36 -4.87 0.58 -18.68
N PHE A 37 -3.72 0.05 -18.25
CA PHE A 37 -3.64 -1.13 -17.41
C PHE A 37 -3.78 -0.70 -15.95
N ASP A 38 -4.86 -1.11 -15.28
CA ASP A 38 -5.01 -0.84 -13.85
C ASP A 38 -4.01 -1.65 -13.03
N VAL A 39 -3.05 -0.95 -12.45
CA VAL A 39 -2.00 -1.53 -11.61
C VAL A 39 -2.41 -1.66 -10.14
N CYS A 40 -3.50 -1.05 -9.68
CA CYS A 40 -3.92 -1.09 -8.28
C CYS A 40 -4.09 -2.54 -7.75
N PRO A 41 -4.84 -3.45 -8.43
CA PRO A 41 -4.93 -4.85 -8.02
C PRO A 41 -3.57 -5.56 -8.01
N THR A 42 -2.71 -5.26 -8.98
CA THR A 42 -1.38 -5.85 -9.09
C THR A 42 -0.51 -5.48 -7.89
N TRP A 43 -0.56 -4.22 -7.46
CA TRP A 43 0.14 -3.79 -6.25
C TRP A 43 -0.45 -4.42 -4.99
N LEU A 44 -1.77 -4.58 -4.88
CA LEU A 44 -2.36 -5.30 -3.73
C LEU A 44 -1.91 -6.76 -3.66
N GLU A 45 -1.85 -7.46 -4.79
CA GLU A 45 -1.32 -8.83 -4.87
C GLU A 45 0.15 -8.91 -4.43
N LEU A 46 0.97 -7.95 -4.88
CA LEU A 46 2.37 -7.86 -4.47
C LEU A 46 2.53 -7.57 -2.97
N ALA A 47 1.71 -6.68 -2.41
CA ALA A 47 1.71 -6.40 -0.97
C ALA A 47 1.42 -7.66 -0.15
N ILE A 48 0.44 -8.47 -0.58
CA ILE A 48 0.09 -9.74 0.06
C ILE A 48 1.21 -10.77 -0.08
N ARG A 49 1.86 -10.84 -1.26
CA ARG A 49 3.00 -11.74 -1.49
C ARG A 49 4.15 -11.41 -0.54
N HIS A 50 4.55 -10.13 -0.49
CA HIS A 50 5.63 -9.71 0.41
C HIS A 50 5.27 -9.84 1.89
N LEU A 51 3.99 -9.73 2.25
CA LEU A 51 3.54 -10.07 3.61
C LEU A 51 3.75 -11.56 3.90
N SER A 52 3.45 -12.45 2.95
CA SER A 52 3.74 -13.88 3.09
C SER A 52 5.24 -14.11 3.27
N ASP A 53 6.09 -13.42 2.51
CA ASP A 53 7.55 -13.51 2.66
C ASP A 53 8.01 -12.99 4.02
N ALA A 54 7.41 -11.91 4.52
CA ALA A 54 7.69 -11.37 5.86
C ALA A 54 7.31 -12.34 6.99
N GLN A 55 6.22 -13.10 6.82
CA GLN A 55 5.83 -14.15 7.77
C GLN A 55 6.82 -15.31 7.80
N VAL A 56 7.31 -15.73 6.63
CA VAL A 56 8.36 -16.75 6.53
C VAL A 56 9.65 -16.24 7.18
N ALA A 57 10.05 -15.00 6.89
CA ALA A 57 11.23 -14.38 7.47
C ALA A 57 11.13 -14.21 8.99
N GLN A 58 9.96 -13.84 9.51
CA GLN A 58 9.71 -13.78 10.96
C GLN A 58 9.88 -15.15 11.62
N GLY A 59 9.31 -16.21 11.01
CA GLY A 59 9.48 -17.58 11.50
C GLY A 59 10.95 -18.01 11.54
N ALA A 60 11.67 -17.78 10.45
CA ALA A 60 13.10 -18.06 10.37
C ALA A 60 13.93 -17.25 11.37
N ARG A 61 13.57 -15.99 11.62
CA ARG A 61 14.21 -15.16 12.65
C ARG A 61 14.01 -15.74 14.04
N ILE A 62 12.79 -16.14 14.39
CA ILE A 62 12.49 -16.75 15.69
C ILE A 62 13.33 -18.01 15.90
N GLU A 63 13.45 -18.86 14.87
CA GLU A 63 14.30 -20.07 14.93
C GLU A 63 15.78 -19.72 15.08
N THR A 64 16.29 -18.80 14.25
CA THR A 64 17.69 -18.37 14.24
C THR A 64 18.10 -17.73 15.57
N TRP A 65 17.19 -17.00 16.22
CA TRP A 65 17.50 -16.27 17.44
C TRP A 65 17.87 -17.14 18.64
N ARG A 66 17.52 -18.44 18.60
CA ARG A 66 17.72 -19.36 19.73
C ARG A 66 19.17 -19.75 19.94
N ASP A 67 19.87 -20.18 18.88
CA ASP A 67 21.18 -20.83 18.99
C ASP A 67 22.19 -20.42 17.89
N ALA A 68 21.91 -19.37 17.11
CA ALA A 68 22.81 -18.92 16.06
C ALA A 68 23.82 -17.85 16.53
N ASP A 69 24.88 -17.68 15.75
CA ASP A 69 25.85 -16.61 15.91
C ASP A 69 25.27 -15.23 15.51
N GLU A 70 25.98 -14.16 15.88
CA GLU A 70 25.51 -12.78 15.65
C GLU A 70 25.35 -12.41 14.17
N HIS A 71 26.16 -13.00 13.27
CA HIS A 71 26.02 -12.75 11.83
C HIS A 71 24.72 -13.36 11.30
N SER A 72 24.43 -14.61 11.66
CA SER A 72 23.17 -15.26 11.34
C SER A 72 21.95 -14.50 11.88
N LYS A 73 22.01 -14.02 13.14
CA LYS A 73 20.95 -13.19 13.73
C LYS A 73 20.71 -11.89 12.96
N THR A 74 21.80 -11.22 12.59
CA THR A 74 21.74 -9.97 11.80
C THR A 74 21.09 -10.22 10.44
N GLY A 75 21.51 -11.27 9.73
CA GLY A 75 20.92 -11.64 8.44
C GLY A 75 19.42 -11.95 8.54
N ALA A 76 18.98 -12.60 9.62
CA ALA A 76 17.57 -12.88 9.84
C ALA A 76 16.74 -11.60 10.10
N LEU A 77 17.28 -10.62 10.84
CA LEU A 77 16.65 -9.30 11.03
C LEU A 77 16.54 -8.53 9.71
N GLU A 78 17.61 -8.51 8.92
CA GLU A 78 17.64 -7.83 7.61
C GLU A 78 16.65 -8.44 6.62
N TRP A 79 16.48 -9.77 6.65
CA TRP A 79 15.53 -10.45 5.78
C TRP A 79 14.08 -10.08 6.12
N GLU A 80 13.67 -10.14 7.39
CA GLU A 80 12.32 -9.74 7.79
C GLU A 80 12.09 -8.26 7.51
N PHE A 81 13.07 -7.42 7.79
CA PHE A 81 13.03 -5.99 7.48
C PHE A 81 12.74 -5.76 6.00
N ALA A 82 13.52 -6.37 5.10
CA ALA A 82 13.37 -6.17 3.66
C ALA A 82 12.00 -6.62 3.15
N ALA A 83 11.52 -7.79 3.58
CA ALA A 83 10.22 -8.31 3.18
C ALA A 83 9.06 -7.43 3.71
N SER A 84 9.14 -7.03 4.98
CA SER A 84 8.13 -6.17 5.62
C SER A 84 8.08 -4.78 4.99
N LEU A 85 9.26 -4.20 4.72
CA LEU A 85 9.41 -2.93 4.00
C LEU A 85 8.72 -2.99 2.63
N GLN A 86 8.98 -4.05 1.86
CA GLN A 86 8.37 -4.24 0.53
C GLN A 86 6.85 -4.36 0.62
N ALA A 87 6.30 -5.10 1.58
CA ALA A 87 4.85 -5.22 1.78
C ALA A 87 4.19 -3.87 2.07
N ILE A 88 4.82 -3.05 2.93
CA ILE A 88 4.32 -1.74 3.32
C ILE A 88 4.43 -0.72 2.18
N VAL A 89 5.59 -0.61 1.54
CA VAL A 89 5.80 0.33 0.42
C VAL A 89 4.87 -0.01 -0.73
N THR A 90 4.72 -1.29 -1.04
CA THR A 90 3.79 -1.75 -2.07
C THR A 90 2.34 -1.40 -1.75
N SER A 91 1.95 -1.47 -0.46
CA SER A 91 0.62 -1.03 -0.02
C SER A 91 0.39 0.47 -0.29
N ALA A 92 1.38 1.32 -0.01
CA ALA A 92 1.30 2.74 -0.31
C ALA A 92 1.20 3.00 -1.83
N ILE A 93 1.94 2.25 -2.65
CA ILE A 93 1.86 2.35 -4.12
C ILE A 93 0.48 1.91 -4.63
N ALA A 94 -0.13 0.87 -4.06
CA ALA A 94 -1.49 0.47 -4.41
C ALA A 94 -2.51 1.61 -4.18
N VAL A 95 -2.35 2.36 -3.09
CA VAL A 95 -3.16 3.54 -2.80
C VAL A 95 -2.92 4.67 -3.81
N ASP A 96 -1.66 4.94 -4.17
CA ASP A 96 -1.34 5.94 -5.21
C ASP A 96 -1.91 5.53 -6.58
N ALA A 97 -1.89 4.25 -6.92
CA ALA A 97 -2.50 3.71 -8.14
C ALA A 97 -4.03 3.89 -8.16
N LEU A 98 -4.71 3.56 -7.06
CA LEU A 98 -6.14 3.82 -6.92
C LEU A 98 -6.44 5.32 -7.05
N TYR A 99 -5.67 6.16 -6.37
CA TYR A 99 -5.82 7.61 -6.45
C TYR A 99 -5.68 8.13 -7.89
N ALA A 100 -4.70 7.64 -8.65
CA ALA A 100 -4.48 8.07 -10.02
C ALA A 100 -5.71 7.82 -10.90
N VAL A 101 -6.38 6.66 -10.75
CA VAL A 101 -7.62 6.35 -11.48
C VAL A 101 -8.79 7.21 -10.98
N VAL A 102 -8.95 7.35 -9.66
CA VAL A 102 -10.09 8.11 -9.11
C VAL A 102 -9.98 9.61 -9.44
N GLN A 103 -8.77 10.16 -9.44
CA GLN A 103 -8.52 11.58 -9.67
C GLN A 103 -8.99 12.04 -11.05
N THR A 104 -8.88 11.21 -12.10
CA THR A 104 -9.35 11.58 -13.46
C THR A 104 -10.87 11.80 -13.52
N ARG A 105 -11.61 11.28 -12.53
CA ARG A 105 -13.08 11.33 -12.44
C ARG A 105 -13.60 12.37 -11.47
N VAL A 106 -12.72 13.10 -10.80
CA VAL A 106 -13.09 14.13 -9.83
C VAL A 106 -12.72 15.51 -10.36
N ASN A 107 -13.72 16.38 -10.49
CA ASN A 107 -13.46 17.77 -10.81
C ASN A 107 -12.90 18.51 -9.57
N LEU A 108 -11.59 18.76 -9.58
CA LEU A 108 -10.89 19.51 -8.54
C LEU A 108 -10.79 20.99 -8.95
N PRO A 109 -11.29 21.93 -8.13
CA PRO A 109 -11.09 23.36 -8.38
C PRO A 109 -9.59 23.69 -8.46
N GLN A 110 -9.19 24.46 -9.47
CA GLN A 110 -7.80 24.87 -9.66
C GLN A 110 -7.22 25.57 -8.41
N SER A 111 -8.04 26.38 -7.73
CA SER A 111 -7.67 27.05 -6.48
C SER A 111 -7.28 26.07 -5.36
N LEU A 112 -7.90 24.88 -5.29
CA LEU A 112 -7.55 23.84 -4.32
C LEU A 112 -6.22 23.17 -4.68
N ILE A 113 -5.96 22.95 -5.97
CA ILE A 113 -4.70 22.39 -6.46
C ILE A 113 -3.55 23.37 -6.17
N ASP A 114 -3.77 24.65 -6.44
CA ASP A 114 -2.81 25.71 -6.13
C ASP A 114 -2.54 25.80 -4.62
N GLU A 115 -3.59 25.73 -3.78
CA GLU A 115 -3.43 25.68 -2.33
C GLU A 115 -2.58 24.49 -1.88
N TRP A 116 -2.81 23.30 -2.45
CA TRP A 116 -2.03 22.11 -2.11
C TRP A 116 -0.55 22.26 -2.46
N ARG A 117 -0.26 22.87 -3.60
CA ARG A 117 1.12 23.17 -4.03
C ARG A 117 1.76 24.18 -3.07
N ASP A 118 1.09 25.28 -2.80
CA ASP A 118 1.64 26.41 -2.05
C ASP A 118 1.87 26.05 -0.58
N LYS A 119 0.95 25.27 0.02
CA LYS A 119 1.06 24.80 1.41
C LYS A 119 1.83 23.48 1.56
N ARG A 120 2.28 22.88 0.46
CA ARG A 120 2.88 21.53 0.43
C ARG A 120 2.01 20.51 1.17
N THR A 121 0.71 20.52 0.88
CA THR A 121 -0.27 19.67 1.55
C THR A 121 0.14 18.20 1.47
N PRO A 122 0.21 17.47 2.59
CA PRO A 122 0.61 16.06 2.61
C PRO A 122 -0.23 15.18 1.67
N ARG A 123 0.42 14.19 1.04
CA ARG A 123 -0.20 13.29 0.05
C ARG A 123 -1.46 12.62 0.58
N TYR A 124 -1.44 12.12 1.82
CA TYR A 124 -2.60 11.46 2.44
C TYR A 124 -3.82 12.40 2.58
N ILE A 125 -3.61 13.71 2.77
CA ILE A 125 -4.69 14.70 2.83
C ILE A 125 -5.30 14.88 1.44
N GLN A 126 -4.46 15.06 0.41
CA GLN A 126 -4.90 15.21 -0.97
C GLN A 126 -5.73 14.01 -1.43
N ILE A 127 -5.23 12.79 -1.18
CA ILE A 127 -5.92 11.54 -1.50
C ILE A 127 -7.25 11.46 -0.73
N SER A 128 -7.25 11.74 0.58
CA SER A 128 -8.49 11.69 1.37
C SER A 128 -9.58 12.62 0.84
N GLU A 129 -9.22 13.81 0.35
CA GLU A 129 -10.16 14.78 -0.23
C GLU A 129 -10.71 14.30 -1.58
N VAL A 130 -9.86 13.74 -2.45
CA VAL A 130 -10.30 13.16 -3.73
C VAL A 130 -11.27 12.01 -3.50
N LEU A 131 -10.95 11.08 -2.59
CA LEU A 131 -11.84 9.97 -2.26
C LEU A 131 -13.16 10.48 -1.64
N ALA A 132 -13.10 11.48 -0.75
CA ALA A 132 -14.30 12.08 -0.16
C ALA A 132 -15.26 12.63 -1.22
N ARG A 133 -14.73 13.34 -2.22
CA ARG A 133 -15.50 13.91 -3.34
C ARG A 133 -16.03 12.84 -4.28
N ALA A 134 -15.18 11.88 -4.67
CA ALA A 134 -15.53 10.81 -5.59
C ALA A 134 -16.70 9.96 -5.07
N PHE A 135 -16.67 9.62 -3.79
CA PHE A 135 -17.61 8.67 -3.18
C PHE A 135 -18.66 9.32 -2.26
N SER A 136 -18.67 10.66 -2.16
CA SER A 136 -19.57 11.41 -1.28
C SER A 136 -19.57 10.90 0.16
N LEU A 137 -18.36 10.68 0.70
CA LEU A 137 -18.19 10.06 2.02
C LEU A 137 -18.72 10.96 3.15
N GLU A 138 -19.36 10.35 4.16
CA GLU A 138 -19.73 11.05 5.39
C GLU A 138 -18.48 11.54 6.15
N PRO A 139 -18.54 12.67 6.90
CA PRO A 139 -17.38 13.23 7.60
C PRO A 139 -16.62 12.25 8.49
N LYS A 140 -17.34 11.37 9.21
CA LYS A 140 -16.72 10.32 10.05
C LYS A 140 -15.89 9.33 9.22
N ASN A 141 -16.35 8.98 8.02
CA ASN A 141 -15.67 8.07 7.11
C ASN A 141 -14.45 8.76 6.50
N VAL A 142 -14.56 10.04 6.14
CA VAL A 142 -13.41 10.83 5.67
C VAL A 142 -12.30 10.88 6.71
N SER A 143 -12.63 11.08 7.98
CA SER A 143 -11.65 11.08 9.07
C SER A 143 -10.94 9.73 9.20
N SER A 144 -11.70 8.63 9.18
CA SER A 144 -11.15 7.27 9.26
C SER A 144 -10.23 6.94 8.07
N VAL A 145 -10.67 7.28 6.85
CA VAL A 145 -9.87 7.15 5.62
C VAL A 145 -8.58 7.95 5.73
N ARG A 146 -8.67 9.21 6.17
CA ARG A 146 -7.50 10.08 6.34
C ARG A 146 -6.51 9.52 7.35
N GLN A 147 -6.98 9.00 8.48
CA GLN A 147 -6.11 8.39 9.49
C GLN A 147 -5.40 7.15 8.94
N THR A 148 -6.14 6.31 8.22
CA THR A 148 -5.59 5.10 7.58
C THR A 148 -4.51 5.47 6.56
N LEU A 149 -4.80 6.43 5.68
CA LEU A 149 -3.85 6.94 4.70
C LEU A 149 -2.63 7.58 5.37
N ALA A 150 -2.82 8.36 6.42
CA ALA A 150 -1.72 8.99 7.15
C ALA A 150 -0.73 7.95 7.66
N GLU A 151 -1.22 6.83 8.20
CA GLU A 151 -0.36 5.77 8.72
C GLU A 151 0.37 5.03 7.59
N ILE A 152 -0.31 4.68 6.50
CA ILE A 152 0.29 4.04 5.32
C ILE A 152 1.43 4.91 4.76
N PHE A 153 1.17 6.20 4.56
CA PHE A 153 2.17 7.12 4.00
C PHE A 153 3.27 7.47 5.02
N ARG A 154 2.98 7.47 6.32
CA ARG A 154 4.01 7.64 7.35
C ARG A 154 5.06 6.53 7.26
N PHE A 155 4.66 5.27 7.12
CA PHE A 155 5.62 4.18 6.94
C PHE A 155 6.36 4.26 5.60
N ARG A 156 5.68 4.62 4.51
CA ARG A 156 6.33 4.87 3.22
C ARG A 156 7.43 5.92 3.35
N ASP A 157 7.16 7.01 4.06
CA ASP A 157 8.12 8.10 4.22
C ASP A 157 9.29 7.67 5.12
N LEU A 158 9.03 6.91 6.20
CA LEU A 158 10.08 6.31 7.04
C LEU A 158 10.98 5.33 6.29
N ALA A 159 10.48 4.69 5.22
CA ALA A 159 11.28 3.76 4.43
C ALA A 159 12.45 4.43 3.69
N VAL A 160 12.33 5.74 3.42
CA VAL A 160 13.30 6.50 2.61
C VAL A 160 13.99 7.61 3.39
N ASP A 161 13.48 8.01 4.54
CA ASP A 161 14.07 9.10 5.34
C ASP A 161 15.34 8.62 6.07
N PRO A 162 16.55 9.11 5.71
CA PRO A 162 17.77 8.81 6.43
C PRO A 162 17.88 9.55 7.76
N SER A 163 17.06 10.60 7.95
CA SER A 163 17.14 11.59 9.04
C SER A 163 16.04 11.46 10.08
N ALA A 164 15.20 10.42 9.99
CA ALA A 164 14.14 10.17 10.95
C ALA A 164 14.75 10.31 12.35
N LYS A 165 14.33 11.34 13.09
CA LYS A 165 14.88 11.77 14.39
C LYS A 165 14.52 10.77 15.49
N MET A 166 14.83 9.51 15.27
CA MET A 166 14.57 8.39 16.13
C MET A 166 15.86 8.02 16.83
N ASP A 167 15.75 7.51 18.04
CA ASP A 167 16.90 6.97 18.76
C ASP A 167 17.57 5.91 17.89
N ALA A 168 18.90 5.98 17.78
CA ALA A 168 19.68 5.10 16.90
C ALA A 168 19.50 3.61 17.24
N GLN A 169 19.09 3.30 18.48
CA GLN A 169 18.71 1.96 18.91
C GLN A 169 17.48 2.01 19.81
N ILE A 170 16.52 1.13 19.57
CA ILE A 170 15.33 0.92 20.41
C ILE A 170 15.13 -0.57 20.70
N LEU A 171 14.38 -0.87 21.77
CA LEU A 171 14.15 -2.25 22.20
C LEU A 171 13.25 -2.98 21.21
N HIS A 172 13.71 -4.12 20.69
CA HIS A 172 12.90 -4.97 19.83
C HIS A 172 11.83 -5.72 20.65
N PRO A 173 10.52 -5.57 20.36
CA PRO A 173 9.46 -6.07 21.23
C PRO A 173 9.45 -7.58 21.45
N GLU A 174 9.83 -8.37 20.43
CA GLU A 174 9.87 -9.84 20.52
C GLU A 174 11.21 -10.39 21.01
N LEU A 175 12.31 -9.62 20.88
CA LEU A 175 13.67 -10.15 21.07
C LEU A 175 14.32 -9.64 22.36
N GLY A 176 13.81 -8.56 22.94
CA GLY A 176 14.34 -7.99 24.18
C GLY A 176 15.73 -7.38 24.06
N VAL A 177 16.21 -7.12 22.85
CA VAL A 177 17.52 -6.51 22.57
C VAL A 177 17.38 -5.16 21.88
N GLY A 178 18.38 -4.28 22.06
CA GLY A 178 18.46 -3.02 21.34
C GLY A 178 18.84 -3.24 19.88
N VAL A 179 18.07 -2.69 18.95
CA VAL A 179 18.31 -2.77 17.50
C VAL A 179 18.06 -1.42 16.85
N GLU A 180 18.61 -1.22 15.66
CA GLU A 180 18.27 -0.05 14.84
C GLU A 180 16.74 0.01 14.62
N TRP A 181 16.15 1.20 14.75
CA TRP A 181 14.70 1.37 14.87
C TRP A 181 13.90 0.82 13.68
N ARG A 182 14.47 0.74 12.48
CA ARG A 182 13.80 0.18 11.30
C ARG A 182 13.51 -1.31 11.48
N PHE A 183 14.37 -2.03 12.20
CA PHE A 183 14.11 -3.43 12.55
C PHE A 183 12.91 -3.61 13.50
N VAL A 184 12.45 -2.54 14.16
CA VAL A 184 11.23 -2.56 14.99
C VAL A 184 10.01 -2.05 14.24
N TYR A 185 10.19 -1.01 13.41
CA TYR A 185 9.10 -0.39 12.66
C TYR A 185 8.67 -1.24 11.46
N PHE A 186 9.60 -1.89 10.78
CA PHE A 186 9.33 -2.74 9.62
C PHE A 186 9.44 -4.21 10.01
N ARG A 187 8.64 -4.60 11.00
CA ARG A 187 8.41 -6.01 11.37
C ARG A 187 7.22 -6.58 10.63
N CYS A 188 7.13 -7.90 10.60
CA CYS A 188 6.00 -8.65 10.03
C CYS A 188 4.66 -8.16 10.60
N GLU A 189 4.59 -7.87 11.91
CA GLU A 189 3.39 -7.36 12.58
C GLU A 189 2.93 -6.01 11.99
N SER A 190 3.84 -5.06 11.80
CA SER A 190 3.54 -3.76 11.20
C SER A 190 3.13 -3.91 9.74
N ALA A 191 3.80 -4.78 8.99
CA ALA A 191 3.42 -5.08 7.61
C ALA A 191 2.00 -5.67 7.52
N LEU A 192 1.66 -6.61 8.40
CA LEU A 192 0.32 -7.22 8.46
C LEU A 192 -0.77 -6.16 8.67
N LEU A 193 -0.56 -5.24 9.61
CA LEU A 193 -1.51 -4.17 9.90
C LEU A 193 -1.69 -3.22 8.72
N ILE A 194 -0.60 -2.80 8.08
CA ILE A 194 -0.65 -1.88 6.92
C ILE A 194 -1.29 -2.54 5.70
N VAL A 195 -0.95 -3.79 5.39
CA VAL A 195 -1.54 -4.53 4.27
C VAL A 195 -3.04 -4.75 4.51
N LYS A 196 -3.44 -5.13 5.74
CA LYS A 196 -4.86 -5.27 6.11
C LYS A 196 -5.62 -3.95 5.99
N ALA A 197 -5.05 -2.86 6.50
CA ALA A 197 -5.67 -1.54 6.45
C ALA A 197 -5.85 -1.07 5.00
N THR A 198 -4.85 -1.29 4.15
CA THR A 198 -4.87 -0.94 2.73
C THR A 198 -5.92 -1.77 1.98
N LEU A 199 -5.90 -3.09 2.14
CA LEU A 199 -6.86 -3.96 1.47
C LEU A 199 -8.30 -3.65 1.92
N ARG A 200 -8.49 -3.38 3.22
CA ARG A 200 -9.79 -2.98 3.77
C ARG A 200 -10.27 -1.66 3.14
N LEU A 201 -9.40 -0.65 3.08
CA LEU A 201 -9.72 0.64 2.46
C LEU A 201 -10.17 0.44 1.01
N VAL A 202 -9.39 -0.28 0.20
CA VAL A 202 -9.72 -0.50 -1.21
C VAL A 202 -11.01 -1.33 -1.36
N ALA A 203 -11.17 -2.39 -0.56
CA ALA A 203 -12.35 -3.24 -0.59
C ALA A 203 -13.63 -2.50 -0.19
N GLU A 204 -13.59 -1.65 0.84
CA GLU A 204 -14.73 -0.85 1.28
C GLU A 204 -15.13 0.17 0.21
N LEU A 205 -14.15 0.82 -0.44
CA LEU A 205 -14.42 1.74 -1.55
C LEU A 205 -15.02 1.00 -2.76
N ALA A 206 -14.50 -0.19 -3.10
CA ALA A 206 -15.00 -0.99 -4.22
C ALA A 206 -16.40 -1.57 -3.97
N ALA A 207 -16.71 -2.02 -2.75
CA ALA A 207 -18.00 -2.64 -2.44
C ALA A 207 -19.11 -1.65 -2.06
N ALA A 208 -18.77 -0.60 -1.34
CA ALA A 208 -19.73 0.30 -0.70
C ALA A 208 -19.61 1.76 -1.17
N GLY A 209 -18.67 2.05 -2.06
CA GLY A 209 -18.56 3.34 -2.72
C GLY A 209 -19.85 3.68 -3.45
N LYS A 210 -20.28 4.94 -3.35
CA LYS A 210 -21.42 5.48 -4.10
C LYS A 210 -20.91 6.56 -5.06
N PRO A 211 -20.12 6.19 -6.09
CA PRO A 211 -19.63 7.16 -7.04
C PRO A 211 -20.80 7.80 -7.80
N LYS A 212 -20.66 9.08 -8.15
CA LYS A 212 -21.62 9.77 -9.03
C LYS A 212 -21.35 9.48 -10.51
N ASP A 213 -20.12 9.08 -10.83
CA ASP A 213 -19.67 8.82 -12.20
C ASP A 213 -19.87 7.34 -12.59
N ALA A 214 -20.43 7.12 -13.79
CA ALA A 214 -20.83 5.79 -14.23
C ALA A 214 -19.64 4.90 -14.60
N ASP A 215 -18.55 5.42 -15.15
CA ASP A 215 -17.38 4.56 -15.40
C ASP A 215 -16.50 4.39 -14.17
N LEU A 216 -16.52 5.34 -13.22
CA LEU A 216 -15.98 5.07 -11.89
C LEU A 216 -16.72 3.89 -11.24
N GLN A 217 -18.04 3.79 -11.38
CA GLN A 217 -18.78 2.60 -10.92
C GLN A 217 -18.30 1.32 -11.62
N LYS A 218 -18.17 1.32 -12.95
CA LYS A 218 -17.64 0.16 -13.69
C LYS A 218 -16.24 -0.25 -13.22
N TYR A 219 -15.40 0.74 -12.95
CA TYR A 219 -14.07 0.53 -12.39
C TYR A 219 -14.13 -0.16 -11.02
N LEU A 220 -14.99 0.31 -10.11
CA LEU A 220 -15.17 -0.30 -8.79
C LEU A 220 -15.66 -1.76 -8.89
N ASP A 221 -16.58 -2.05 -9.82
CA ASP A 221 -17.10 -3.41 -10.01
C ASP A 221 -15.99 -4.37 -10.47
N ALA A 222 -15.12 -3.91 -11.38
CA ALA A 222 -13.95 -4.67 -11.84
C ALA A 222 -12.88 -4.81 -10.75
N LEU A 223 -12.64 -3.73 -10.00
CA LEU A 223 -11.73 -3.71 -8.85
C LEU A 223 -12.20 -4.66 -7.75
N TRP A 224 -13.50 -4.67 -7.43
CA TRP A 224 -14.09 -5.57 -6.45
C TRP A 224 -13.87 -7.03 -6.84
N SER A 225 -14.11 -7.38 -8.11
CA SER A 225 -13.88 -8.73 -8.64
C SER A 225 -12.43 -9.19 -8.47
N SER A 226 -11.48 -8.26 -8.49
CA SER A 226 -10.05 -8.53 -8.27
C SER A 226 -9.66 -8.56 -6.79
N VAL A 227 -10.30 -7.74 -5.95
CA VAL A 227 -9.96 -7.55 -4.54
C VAL A 227 -10.66 -8.55 -3.62
N GLU A 228 -11.88 -8.99 -3.95
CA GLU A 228 -12.66 -9.93 -3.13
C GLU A 228 -11.90 -11.24 -2.82
N PRO A 229 -11.24 -11.91 -3.80
CA PRO A 229 -10.46 -13.11 -3.51
C PRO A 229 -9.29 -12.84 -2.56
N LEU A 230 -8.68 -11.65 -2.65
CA LEU A 230 -7.52 -11.27 -1.85
C LEU A 230 -7.83 -11.14 -0.36
N LYS A 231 -9.07 -10.77 0.00
CA LYS A 231 -9.52 -10.71 1.40
C LYS A 231 -9.43 -12.05 2.13
N ASN A 232 -9.44 -13.15 1.38
CA ASN A 232 -9.34 -14.50 1.90
C ASN A 232 -7.92 -15.09 1.83
N ALA A 233 -6.92 -14.30 1.43
CA ALA A 233 -5.55 -14.76 1.36
C ALA A 233 -5.06 -15.27 2.73
N ASN A 234 -4.40 -16.43 2.73
CA ASN A 234 -3.91 -17.08 3.96
C ASN A 234 -2.98 -16.17 4.77
N ALA A 235 -2.17 -15.35 4.09
CA ALA A 235 -1.28 -14.38 4.73
C ALA A 235 -2.02 -13.37 5.63
N LEU A 236 -3.30 -13.10 5.39
CA LEU A 236 -4.08 -12.18 6.23
C LEU A 236 -4.68 -12.88 7.47
N ARG A 237 -4.70 -14.22 7.49
CA ARG A 237 -5.30 -15.02 8.56
C ARG A 237 -4.32 -15.39 9.66
N ALA A 238 -3.01 -15.36 9.38
CA ALA A 238 -2.00 -15.61 10.39
C ALA A 238 -2.17 -14.63 11.56
N GLN A 239 -2.50 -15.17 12.73
CA GLN A 239 -2.34 -14.46 14.00
C GLN A 239 -0.86 -14.52 14.39
N ALA A 240 -0.39 -13.47 15.06
CA ALA A 240 0.94 -13.51 15.67
C ALA A 240 1.06 -14.78 16.53
N PRO A 241 2.20 -15.49 16.52
CA PRO A 241 2.41 -16.57 17.47
C PRO A 241 2.23 -16.00 18.88
N ASP A 242 1.38 -16.66 19.68
CA ASP A 242 1.20 -16.32 21.09
C ASP A 242 2.58 -16.16 21.73
N GLY A 243 2.81 -15.00 22.34
CA GLY A 243 4.05 -14.70 23.06
C GLY A 243 4.33 -15.79 24.10
N PRO A 244 5.60 -15.98 24.52
CA PRO A 244 5.98 -17.10 25.36
C PRO A 244 5.11 -17.13 26.62
N THR A 245 4.34 -18.21 26.75
CA THR A 245 3.64 -18.56 27.98
C THR A 245 4.69 -18.59 29.08
N ASN A 246 4.62 -17.64 30.01
CA ASN A 246 5.44 -17.64 31.21
C ASN A 246 5.09 -18.90 32.03
N VAL A 247 5.85 -19.97 31.82
CA VAL A 247 5.83 -21.15 32.67
C VAL A 247 6.78 -20.89 33.83
N HIS A 248 6.37 -19.97 34.71
CA HIS A 248 6.88 -19.93 36.08
C HIS A 248 5.69 -19.69 37.00
N GLN A 249 5.06 -20.80 37.40
CA GLN A 249 4.35 -20.94 38.67
C GLN A 249 4.06 -22.43 38.92
N ALA A 250 4.99 -23.08 39.64
CA ALA A 250 4.78 -24.05 40.72
C ALA A 250 6.13 -24.69 41.08
#